data_AF-A0A7Y4IKV6-F1
#
_entry.id   AF-A0A7Y4IKV6-F1
#
_cell.length_a   1.000
_cell.length_b   1.000
_cell.length_c   1.000
_cell.angle_alpha   90.00
_cell.angle_beta   90.00
_cell.angle_gamma   90.00
#
_symmetry.space_group_name_H-M   'P 1'
#
loop_
_entity.id
_entity.type
_entity.pdbx_description
1 polymer ?
#
loop_
_entity_poly.entity_id
_entity_poly.type
_entity_poly.pdbx_seq_one_letter_code
_entity_poly.pdbx_strand_id
1 'polypeptide(L)'
;MSATAIPTFIVPVKVVDFSNTVLTLTLGKSRYGTAQPQLDIFLQPGATHRQVSALLHTFAASLELNTPNSERWIVQSERLSEPNHGRIYLELAEGDEAEAMRGMALLNILLG
;
A
#
# COMPACT_ATOMS: atom_id res chain seq x y z
N MET A 1 50.43 -12.63 -9.46
CA MET A 1 49.08 -12.63 -8.88
C MET A 1 48.09 -12.50 -10.02
N SER A 2 47.23 -13.49 -10.22
CA SER A 2 46.24 -13.49 -11.31
C SER A 2 45.03 -12.65 -10.87
N ALA A 3 44.69 -11.61 -11.62
CA ALA A 3 43.49 -10.81 -11.35
C ALA A 3 42.28 -11.59 -11.88
N THR A 4 41.49 -12.18 -10.97
CA THR A 4 40.21 -12.80 -11.33
C THR A 4 39.26 -11.70 -11.80
N ALA A 5 38.90 -11.70 -13.08
CA ALA A 5 37.92 -10.77 -13.62
C ALA A 5 36.54 -11.05 -12.99
N ILE A 6 35.93 -10.02 -12.39
CA ILE A 6 34.56 -10.11 -11.85
C ILE A 6 33.61 -10.14 -13.06
N PRO A 7 32.77 -11.19 -13.22
CA PRO A 7 31.80 -11.23 -14.31
C PRO A 7 30.79 -10.11 -14.17
N THR A 8 30.58 -9.36 -15.25
CA THR A 8 29.55 -8.33 -15.33
C THR A 8 28.25 -8.95 -15.83
N PHE A 9 27.15 -8.76 -15.10
CA PHE A 9 25.83 -9.24 -15.49
C PHE A 9 24.94 -8.06 -15.85
N ILE A 10 24.28 -8.12 -17.01
CA ILE A 10 23.25 -7.16 -17.40
C ILE A 10 21.89 -7.77 -17.04
N VAL A 11 21.17 -7.11 -16.14
CA VAL A 11 19.82 -7.52 -15.74
C VAL A 11 18.81 -6.51 -16.29
N PRO A 12 17.91 -6.90 -17.21
CA PRO A 12 16.87 -6.00 -17.67
C PRO A 12 15.86 -5.74 -16.54
N VAL A 13 15.60 -4.47 -16.25
CA VAL A 13 14.63 -4.04 -15.23
C VAL A 13 13.43 -3.41 -15.92
N LYS A 14 12.23 -3.88 -15.57
CA LYS A 14 10.98 -3.29 -16.04
C LYS A 14 10.65 -2.07 -15.19
N VAL A 15 10.54 -0.90 -15.82
CA VAL A 15 9.99 0.30 -15.21
C VAL A 15 8.49 0.35 -15.52
N VAL A 16 7.68 0.60 -14.49
CA VAL A 16 6.22 0.73 -14.62
C VAL A 16 5.83 2.07 -14.03
N ASP A 17 5.06 2.84 -14.79
CA ASP A 17 4.47 4.09 -14.35
C ASP A 17 3.08 3.83 -13.73
N PHE A 18 2.86 4.39 -12.54
CA PHE A 18 1.62 4.30 -11.79
C PHE A 18 0.91 5.66 -11.65
N SER A 19 1.34 6.69 -12.37
CA SER A 19 0.80 8.05 -12.28
C SER A 19 -0.71 8.16 -12.53
N ASN A 20 -1.28 7.25 -13.33
CA ASN A 20 -2.71 7.20 -13.65
C ASN A 20 -3.52 6.30 -12.70
N THR A 21 -3.00 6.01 -11.50
CA THR A 21 -3.72 5.24 -10.49
C THR A 21 -4.79 6.12 -9.85
N VAL A 22 -6.00 5.57 -9.69
CA VAL A 22 -7.06 6.23 -8.93
C VAL A 22 -7.01 5.71 -7.50
N LEU A 23 -6.98 6.64 -6.56
CA LEU A 23 -6.94 6.36 -5.12
C LEU A 23 -8.22 6.91 -4.48
N THR A 24 -8.90 6.07 -3.69
CA THR A 24 -10.13 6.45 -3.00
C THR A 24 -9.97 6.16 -1.52
N LEU A 25 -9.88 7.22 -0.71
CA LEU A 25 -9.80 7.11 0.74
C LEU A 25 -11.21 7.11 1.34
N THR A 26 -11.51 6.11 2.16
CA THR A 26 -12.81 5.98 2.84
C THR A 26 -12.64 5.52 4.28
N LEU A 27 -13.61 5.88 5.12
CA LEU A 27 -13.73 5.32 6.45
C LEU A 27 -14.75 4.16 6.42
N GLY A 28 -14.24 2.95 6.30
CA GLY A 28 -15.03 1.73 6.31
C GLY A 28 -15.27 1.20 7.73
N LYS A 29 -15.72 -0.06 7.80
CA LYS A 29 -15.85 -0.81 9.05
C LYS A 29 -15.05 -2.09 8.98
N SER A 30 -14.41 -2.44 10.08
CA SER A 30 -13.76 -3.74 10.26
C SER A 30 -14.81 -4.86 10.35
N ARG A 31 -14.36 -6.12 10.28
CA ARG A 31 -15.20 -7.30 10.54
C ARG A 31 -15.84 -7.31 11.94
N TYR A 32 -15.34 -6.50 12.86
CA TYR A 32 -15.86 -6.36 14.23
C TYR A 32 -16.76 -5.14 14.39
N GLY A 33 -17.00 -4.37 13.31
CA GLY A 33 -17.88 -3.20 13.31
C GLY A 33 -17.22 -1.90 13.78
N THR A 34 -15.93 -1.92 14.11
CA THR A 34 -15.14 -0.72 14.47
C THR A 34 -14.78 0.09 13.23
N ALA A 35 -14.52 1.38 13.42
CA ALA A 35 -14.09 2.27 12.34
C ALA A 35 -12.76 1.80 11.75
N GLN A 36 -12.63 1.80 10.42
CA GLN A 36 -11.44 1.32 9.73
C GLN A 36 -11.06 2.22 8.56
N PRO A 37 -9.92 2.92 8.62
CA PRO A 37 -9.37 3.66 7.50
C PRO A 37 -9.01 2.71 6.35
N GLN A 38 -9.48 3.01 5.14
CA GLN A 38 -9.27 2.18 3.95
C GLN A 38 -8.90 3.06 2.74
N LEU A 39 -7.91 2.61 1.96
CA LEU A 39 -7.52 3.20 0.70
C LEU A 39 -7.70 2.17 -0.41
N ASP A 40 -8.71 2.39 -1.25
CA ASP A 40 -8.90 1.62 -2.47
C ASP A 40 -8.00 2.17 -3.59
N ILE A 41 -7.38 1.25 -4.32
CA ILE A 41 -6.36 1.52 -5.33
C ILE A 41 -6.80 0.86 -6.63
N PHE A 42 -7.06 1.68 -7.65
CA PHE A 42 -7.46 1.24 -8.97
C PHE A 42 -6.40 1.60 -9.99
N LEU A 43 -5.79 0.56 -10.56
CA LEU A 43 -4.91 0.70 -11.70
C LEU A 43 -5.72 0.76 -13.01
N GLN A 44 -5.09 1.31 -14.04
CA GLN A 44 -5.69 1.37 -15.37
C GLN A 44 -6.07 -0.03 -15.90
N PRO A 45 -7.14 -0.14 -16.71
CA PRO A 45 -7.51 -1.40 -17.35
C PRO A 45 -6.33 -2.03 -18.10
N GLY A 46 -6.19 -3.36 -18.00
CA GLY A 46 -5.05 -4.09 -18.54
C GLY A 46 -3.84 -4.20 -17.61
N ALA A 47 -3.87 -3.54 -16.44
CA ALA A 47 -2.91 -3.80 -15.39
C ALA A 47 -2.96 -5.27 -14.93
N THR A 48 -1.78 -5.84 -14.71
CA THR A 48 -1.64 -7.22 -14.23
C THR A 48 -1.74 -7.27 -12.71
N HIS A 49 -2.10 -8.46 -12.18
CA HIS A 49 -2.09 -8.70 -10.74
C HIS A 49 -0.73 -8.40 -10.08
N ARG A 50 0.38 -8.58 -10.81
CA ARG A 50 1.73 -8.29 -10.30
C ARG A 50 1.96 -6.78 -10.14
N GLN A 51 1.40 -5.98 -11.04
CA GLN A 51 1.47 -4.52 -10.95
C GLN A 51 0.70 -4.02 -9.73
N VAL A 52 -0.52 -4.52 -9.50
CA VAL A 52 -1.29 -4.22 -8.27
C VAL A 52 -0.48 -4.63 -7.03
N SER A 53 0.02 -5.86 -7.00
CA SER A 53 0.78 -6.37 -5.85
C SER A 53 2.02 -5.51 -5.55
N ALA A 54 2.78 -5.13 -6.59
CA ALA A 54 3.97 -4.30 -6.42
C ALA A 54 3.64 -2.90 -5.88
N LEU A 55 2.56 -2.29 -6.38
CA LEU A 55 2.11 -1.00 -5.89
C LEU A 55 1.63 -1.07 -4.44
N LEU A 56 0.85 -2.10 -4.09
CA LEU A 56 0.41 -2.35 -2.71
C LEU A 56 1.60 -2.49 -1.76
N HIS A 57 2.63 -3.24 -2.11
CA HIS A 57 3.84 -3.35 -1.29
C HIS A 57 4.57 -2.00 -1.14
N THR A 58 4.60 -1.19 -2.19
CA THR A 58 5.27 0.11 -2.17
C THR A 58 4.55 1.07 -1.21
N PHE A 59 3.22 1.14 -1.30
CA PHE A 59 2.41 1.96 -0.40
C PHE A 59 2.40 1.43 1.03
N ALA A 60 2.27 0.12 1.22
CA ALA A 60 2.33 -0.48 2.55
C ALA A 60 3.66 -0.18 3.23
N ALA A 61 4.80 -0.36 2.52
CA ALA A 61 6.11 -0.02 3.06
C ALA A 61 6.22 1.48 3.42
N SER A 62 5.71 2.37 2.58
CA SER A 62 5.69 3.81 2.88
C SER A 62 4.89 4.11 4.14
N LEU A 63 3.69 3.52 4.28
CA LEU A 63 2.82 3.72 5.44
C LEU A 63 3.43 3.15 6.72
N GLU A 64 4.03 1.96 6.66
CA GLU A 64 4.75 1.36 7.79
C GLU A 64 5.87 2.29 8.29
N LEU A 65 6.66 2.86 7.37
CA LEU A 65 7.74 3.79 7.73
C LEU A 65 7.24 5.15 8.27
N ASN A 66 6.01 5.55 7.93
CA ASN A 66 5.40 6.79 8.40
C ASN A 66 4.47 6.59 9.61
N THR A 67 4.18 5.35 10.00
CA THR A 67 3.35 5.06 11.16
C THR A 67 4.16 5.37 12.43
N PRO A 68 3.68 6.25 13.32
CA PRO A 68 4.38 6.53 14.56
C PRO A 68 4.46 5.29 15.46
N ASN A 69 5.61 5.04 16.09
CA ASN A 69 5.79 3.89 17.01
C ASN A 69 4.80 3.87 18.19
N SER A 70 4.18 5.01 18.52
CA SER A 70 3.13 5.10 19.55
C SER A 70 1.81 4.49 19.09
N GLU A 71 1.57 4.48 17.78
CA GLU A 71 0.41 3.87 17.16
C GLU A 71 0.71 2.40 16.91
N ARG A 72 -0.09 1.49 17.47
CA ARG A 72 0.10 0.04 17.35
C ARG A 72 -0.67 -0.55 16.17
N TRP A 73 -0.86 0.24 15.13
CA TRP A 73 -1.65 -0.13 13.97
C TRP A 73 -0.92 -1.19 13.15
N ILE A 74 -1.69 -2.04 12.47
CA ILE A 74 -1.14 -2.99 11.50
C ILE A 74 -1.57 -2.52 10.10
N VAL A 75 -0.59 -2.27 9.23
CA VAL A 75 -0.88 -1.95 7.82
C VAL A 75 -1.16 -3.26 7.09
N GLN A 76 -2.40 -3.43 6.64
CA GLN A 76 -2.81 -4.57 5.85
C GLN A 76 -2.99 -4.17 4.39
N SER A 77 -2.68 -5.09 3.49
CA SER A 77 -2.94 -4.93 2.07
C SER A 77 -3.60 -6.18 1.51
N GLU A 78 -4.61 -6.01 0.67
CA GLU A 78 -5.28 -7.10 0.00
C GLU A 78 -5.48 -6.79 -1.48
N ARG A 79 -5.52 -7.86 -2.29
CA ARG A 79 -5.94 -7.80 -3.68
C ARG A 79 -7.40 -8.20 -3.74
N LEU A 80 -8.21 -7.42 -4.43
CA LEU A 80 -9.63 -7.66 -4.55
C LEU A 80 -9.94 -8.49 -5.80
N SER A 81 -11.21 -8.81 -6.00
CA SER A 81 -11.67 -9.69 -7.10
C SER A 81 -11.28 -9.14 -8.47
N GLU A 82 -11.31 -7.82 -8.65
CA GLU A 82 -10.95 -7.20 -9.92
C GLU A 82 -9.41 -7.16 -10.09
N PRO A 83 -8.85 -7.59 -11.24
CA PRO A 83 -7.40 -7.72 -11.43
C PRO A 83 -6.58 -6.44 -11.29
N ASN A 84 -7.23 -5.27 -11.38
CA ASN A 84 -6.65 -3.94 -11.28
C ASN A 84 -7.01 -3.24 -9.96
N HIS A 85 -7.62 -3.94 -9.01
CA HIS A 85 -8.12 -3.38 -7.77
C HIS A 85 -7.40 -3.98 -6.56
N GLY A 86 -6.85 -3.11 -5.72
CA GLY A 86 -6.26 -3.47 -4.44
C GLY A 86 -6.75 -2.54 -3.35
N ARG A 87 -6.53 -2.94 -2.11
CA ARG A 87 -6.89 -2.15 -0.93
C ARG A 87 -5.77 -2.18 0.09
N ILE A 88 -5.56 -1.06 0.74
CA ILE A 88 -4.79 -0.97 1.99
C ILE A 88 -5.76 -0.53 3.08
N TYR A 89 -5.63 -1.12 4.26
CA TYR A 89 -6.40 -0.71 5.43
C TYR A 89 -5.58 -0.81 6.69
N LEU A 90 -5.96 -0.01 7.69
CA LEU A 90 -5.30 -0.02 8.99
C LEU A 90 -6.13 -0.83 9.96
N GLU A 91 -5.55 -1.88 10.55
CA GLU A 91 -6.13 -2.48 11.75
C GLU A 91 -5.72 -1.63 12.95
N LEU A 92 -6.67 -0.84 13.45
CA LEU A 92 -6.50 0.04 14.59
C LEU A 92 -6.45 -0.75 15.90
N ALA A 93 -5.80 -0.20 16.92
CA ALA A 93 -5.64 -0.89 18.20
C ALA A 93 -6.92 -0.82 19.04
N GLU A 94 -7.49 0.38 19.19
CA GLU A 94 -8.69 0.63 19.99
C GLU A 94 -9.94 0.76 19.09
N GLY A 95 -9.76 1.26 17.86
CA GLY A 95 -10.83 1.42 16.88
C GLY A 95 -11.79 2.57 17.19
N ASP A 96 -11.37 3.49 18.05
CA ASP A 96 -12.13 4.69 18.36
C ASP A 96 -12.05 5.73 17.22
N GLU A 97 -12.95 6.72 17.28
CA GLU A 97 -13.06 7.74 16.23
C GLU A 97 -11.80 8.60 16.11
N ALA A 98 -11.14 8.92 17.23
CA ALA A 98 -9.95 9.75 17.22
C ALA A 98 -8.76 9.01 16.56
N GLU A 99 -8.59 7.74 16.88
CA GLU A 99 -7.62 6.85 16.26
C GLU A 99 -7.90 6.68 14.77
N ALA A 100 -9.17 6.47 14.39
CA ALA A 100 -9.58 6.37 13.00
C ALA A 100 -9.26 7.64 12.20
N MET A 101 -9.49 8.83 12.76
CA MET A 101 -9.16 10.09 12.08
C MET A 101 -7.65 10.27 11.88
N ARG A 102 -6.82 9.86 12.85
CA ARG A 102 -5.36 9.86 12.67
C ARG A 102 -4.93 8.85 11.60
N GLY A 103 -5.54 7.67 11.57
CA GLY A 103 -5.29 6.68 10.52
C GLY A 103 -5.71 7.14 9.12
N MET A 104 -6.84 7.85 9.01
CA MET A 104 -7.25 8.51 7.76
C MET A 104 -6.21 9.54 7.30
N ALA A 105 -5.69 10.34 8.22
CA ALA A 105 -4.63 11.30 7.92
C ALA A 105 -3.34 10.62 7.45
N LEU A 106 -2.97 9.47 8.04
CA LEU A 106 -1.84 8.67 7.58
C LEU A 106 -2.05 8.16 6.15
N LEU A 107 -3.21 7.59 5.82
CA LEU A 107 -3.50 7.13 4.46
C LEU A 107 -3.55 8.29 3.45
N ASN A 108 -3.95 9.48 3.89
CA ASN A 108 -4.03 10.66 3.05
C ASN A 108 -2.67 11.12 2.50
N ILE A 109 -1.54 10.74 3.12
CA ILE A 109 -0.21 11.09 2.60
C ILE A 109 0.06 10.50 1.21
N LEU A 110 -0.65 9.42 0.84
CA LEU A 110 -0.50 8.76 -0.45
C LEU A 110 -1.31 9.44 -1.57
N LEU A 111 -2.23 10.33 -1.21
CA LEU A 111 -3.08 11.05 -2.16
C LEU A 111 -2.39 12.28 -2.78
N GLY A 112 -1.24 12.71 -2.25
CA GLY A 112 -0.51 13.90 -2.69
C GLY A 112 -0.89 15.14 -1.91
#